data_AF-A0A0B3W1F4-F1
#
_entry.id   AF-A0A0B3W1F4-F1
#
_cell.length_a   1.000
_cell.length_b   1.000
_cell.length_c   1.000
_cell.angle_alpha   90.00
_cell.angle_beta   90.00
_cell.angle_gamma   90.00
#
_symmetry.space_group_name_H-M   'P 1'
#
loop_
_entity.id
_entity.type
_entity.pdbx_description
1 polymer ?
#
loop_
_entity_poly.entity_id
_entity_poly.type
_entity_poly.pdbx_seq_one_letter_code
_entity_poly.pdbx_strand_id
1 'polypeptide(L)'
;MVAVAEAICTGSLAGHNAVRYLANMDYLQLPSSLVIGDFISYSNEEMHKEGGSKKRFTFAGSIYLNRMKQLGFYTIDKEKIKKKVKDVDLLGVYNNNLI
;
A
#
# COMPACT_ATOMS: atom_id res chain seq x y z
N MET A 1 -9.64 -11.34 -8.99
CA MET A 1 -8.39 -12.03 -8.61
C MET A 1 -7.42 -10.96 -8.19
N VAL A 2 -7.06 -10.92 -6.91
CA VAL A 2 -6.00 -10.07 -6.38
C VAL A 2 -4.71 -10.87 -6.50
N ALA A 3 -3.64 -10.27 -7.02
CA ALA A 3 -2.36 -10.96 -7.12
C ALA A 3 -1.71 -11.10 -5.73
N VAL A 4 -0.80 -12.07 -5.60
CA VAL A 4 -0.27 -12.51 -4.29
C VAL A 4 0.39 -11.37 -3.52
N ALA A 5 1.12 -10.49 -4.20
CA ALA A 5 1.82 -9.37 -3.55
C ALA A 5 0.84 -8.35 -2.95
N GLU A 6 -0.20 -7.99 -3.69
CA GLU A 6 -1.25 -7.06 -3.27
C GLU A 6 -2.00 -7.60 -2.05
N ALA A 7 -2.32 -8.90 -2.06
CA ALA A 7 -2.97 -9.57 -0.94
C ALA A 7 -2.10 -9.61 0.31
N ILE A 8 -0.80 -9.90 0.17
CA ILE A 8 0.15 -9.87 1.30
C ILE A 8 0.24 -8.46 1.88
N CYS A 9 0.48 -7.44 1.05
CA CYS A 9 0.67 -6.07 1.53
C CYS A 9 -0.57 -5.51 2.24
N THR A 10 -1.76 -5.69 1.65
CA THR A 10 -3.01 -5.20 2.24
C THR A 10 -3.43 -6.03 3.46
N GLY A 11 -3.23 -7.34 3.41
CA GLY A 11 -3.49 -8.25 4.54
C GLY A 11 -2.62 -7.95 5.75
N SER A 12 -1.32 -7.71 5.56
CA SER A 12 -0.41 -7.32 6.64
C SER A 12 -0.81 -6.00 7.30
N LEU A 13 -1.20 -5.00 6.52
CA LEU A 13 -1.70 -3.73 7.06
C LEU A 13 -3.01 -3.93 7.86
N ALA A 14 -3.95 -4.70 7.32
CA ALA A 14 -5.22 -4.99 7.99
C ALA A 14 -5.00 -5.75 9.31
N GLY A 15 -4.14 -6.77 9.31
CA GLY A 15 -3.81 -7.53 10.52
C GLY A 15 -3.12 -6.67 11.59
N HIS A 16 -2.18 -5.82 11.20
CA HIS A 16 -1.52 -4.87 12.12
C HIS A 16 -2.53 -3.90 12.73
N ASN A 17 -3.46 -3.38 11.93
CA ASN A 17 -4.50 -2.47 12.41
C ASN A 17 -5.56 -3.18 13.28
N ALA A 18 -5.82 -4.47 13.04
CA ALA A 18 -6.69 -5.26 13.91
C ALA A 18 -6.08 -5.41 15.33
N VAL A 19 -4.77 -5.62 15.43
CA VAL A 19 -4.08 -5.64 16.74
C VAL A 19 -4.10 -4.25 17.39
N ARG A 20 -3.83 -3.18 16.63
CA ARG A 20 -3.92 -1.79 17.12
C ARG A 20 -5.30 -1.45 17.67
N TYR A 21 -6.37 -1.91 17.00
CA TYR A 21 -7.74 -1.77 17.48
C TYR A 21 -7.91 -2.38 18.87
N LEU A 22 -7.45 -3.62 19.06
CA LEU A 22 -7.52 -4.31 20.36
C LEU A 22 -6.68 -3.62 21.45
N ALA A 23 -5.60 -2.95 21.05
CA ALA A 23 -4.70 -2.21 21.95
C ALA A 23 -5.13 -0.75 22.21
N ASN A 24 -6.29 -0.30 21.72
CA ASN A 24 -6.73 1.10 21.74
C ASN A 24 -5.68 2.08 21.17
N MET A 25 -4.97 1.67 20.13
CA MET A 25 -3.99 2.49 19.42
C MET A 25 -4.57 3.03 18.10
N ASP A 26 -4.06 4.18 17.67
CA ASP A 26 -4.38 4.71 16.34
C ASP A 26 -3.96 3.74 15.23
N TYR A 27 -4.77 3.70 14.16
CA TYR A 27 -4.46 2.88 12.99
C TYR A 27 -3.23 3.38 12.25
N LEU A 28 -2.42 2.43 11.81
CA LEU A 28 -1.37 2.69 10.85
C LEU A 28 -2.00 3.07 9.50
N GLN A 29 -1.68 4.27 9.03
CA GLN A 29 -2.04 4.77 7.71
C GLN A 29 -0.79 4.81 6.84
N LEU A 30 -0.86 4.26 5.63
CA LEU A 30 0.22 4.33 4.66
C LEU A 30 -0.03 5.52 3.73
N PRO A 31 0.87 6.52 3.67
CA PRO A 31 0.66 7.69 2.83
C PRO A 31 0.79 7.34 1.34
N SER A 32 0.12 8.10 0.46
CA SER A 32 0.21 7.93 -1.00
C SER A 32 1.58 8.23 -1.59
N SER A 33 2.54 8.70 -0.78
CA SER A 33 3.96 8.77 -1.15
C SER A 33 4.64 7.39 -1.15
N LEU A 34 3.99 6.35 -0.62
CA LEU A 34 4.41 4.95 -0.70
C LEU A 34 3.48 4.16 -1.64
N VAL A 35 4.05 3.17 -2.34
CA VAL A 35 3.34 2.41 -3.38
C VAL A 35 2.08 1.69 -2.88
N ILE A 36 2.07 1.21 -1.62
CA ILE A 36 0.90 0.52 -1.06
C ILE A 36 -0.16 1.53 -0.61
N GLY A 37 0.24 2.68 -0.07
CA GLY A 37 -0.69 3.76 0.27
C GLY A 37 -1.38 4.31 -0.97
N ASP A 38 -0.60 4.59 -2.02
CA ASP A 38 -1.15 5.04 -3.31
C ASP A 38 -2.05 3.98 -3.93
N PHE A 39 -1.68 2.70 -3.84
CA PHE A 39 -2.48 1.60 -4.37
C PHE A 39 -3.86 1.56 -3.72
N ILE A 40 -3.92 1.63 -2.39
CA ILE A 40 -5.18 1.59 -1.64
C ILE A 40 -6.03 2.82 -1.98
N SER A 41 -5.45 4.03 -1.95
CA SER A 41 -6.18 5.27 -2.26
C SER A 41 -6.72 5.26 -3.69
N TYR A 42 -5.84 5.01 -4.67
CA TYR A 42 -6.19 5.07 -6.09
C TYR A 42 -7.18 3.97 -6.49
N SER A 43 -6.98 2.74 -6.03
CA SER A 43 -7.92 1.65 -6.34
C SER A 43 -9.30 1.90 -5.74
N ASN A 44 -9.38 2.39 -4.49
CA ASN A 44 -10.64 2.76 -3.88
C ASN A 44 -11.33 3.90 -4.65
N GLU A 45 -10.62 4.98 -4.95
CA GLU A 45 -11.16 6.11 -5.72
C GLU A 45 -11.69 5.66 -7.09
N GLU A 46 -10.91 4.85 -7.82
CA GLU A 46 -11.29 4.37 -9.15
C GLU A 46 -12.45 3.38 -9.13
N MET A 47 -12.60 2.59 -8.06
CA MET A 47 -13.71 1.64 -7.89
C MET A 47 -15.05 2.33 -7.67
N HIS A 48 -15.07 3.53 -7.09
CA HIS A 48 -16.28 4.31 -6.86
C HIS A 48 -16.75 5.09 -8.10
N LYS A 49 -15.96 5.13 -9.18
CA LYS A 49 -16.34 5.76 -10.45
C LYS A 49 -17.25 4.85 -11.27
N GLU A 50 -17.99 5.43 -12.22
CA GLU A 50 -18.83 4.68 -13.14
C GLU A 50 -18.01 3.62 -13.90
N GLY A 51 -18.47 2.36 -13.89
CA GLY A 51 -17.75 1.22 -14.45
C GLY A 51 -16.48 0.79 -13.69
N GLY A 52 -16.16 1.44 -12.57
CA GLY A 52 -14.97 1.21 -11.74
C GLY A 52 -14.86 -0.21 -11.19
N SER A 53 -15.99 -0.82 -10.84
CA SER A 53 -16.06 -2.21 -10.34
C SER A 53 -15.57 -3.26 -11.33
N LYS A 54 -15.50 -2.95 -12.62
CA LYS A 54 -14.98 -3.85 -13.67
C LYS A 54 -13.47 -3.71 -13.88
N LYS A 55 -12.84 -2.68 -13.31
CA LYS A 55 -11.39 -2.44 -13.45
C LYS A 55 -10.60 -3.41 -12.58
N ARG A 56 -9.40 -3.76 -13.04
CA ARG A 56 -8.43 -4.58 -12.30
C ARG A 56 -7.16 -3.77 -12.07
N PHE A 57 -6.80 -3.60 -10.81
CA PHE A 57 -5.59 -2.92 -10.36
C PHE A 57 -4.60 -3.98 -9.89
N THR A 58 -3.44 -4.07 -10.54
CA THR A 58 -2.37 -4.99 -10.16
C THR A 58 -1.01 -4.34 -10.33
N PHE A 59 -0.01 -4.82 -9.57
CA PHE A 59 1.38 -4.39 -9.69
C PHE A 59 2.05 -4.93 -10.96
N ALA A 60 1.52 -6.01 -11.53
CA ALA A 60 2.11 -6.71 -12.68
C ALA A 60 1.51 -6.29 -14.04
N GLY A 61 0.49 -5.42 -14.08
CA GLY A 61 -0.10 -5.00 -15.35
C GLY A 61 -1.22 -3.97 -15.22
N SER A 62 -1.88 -3.70 -16.35
CA SER A 62 -3.07 -2.85 -16.42
C SER A 62 -2.82 -1.41 -15.94
N ILE A 63 -3.87 -0.79 -15.40
CA ILE A 63 -3.97 0.62 -15.03
C ILE A 63 -2.93 1.01 -13.98
N TYR A 64 -2.76 0.18 -12.93
CA TYR A 64 -1.93 0.58 -11.80
C TYR A 64 -0.43 0.47 -12.08
N LEU A 65 0.03 -0.50 -12.87
CA LEU A 65 1.43 -0.56 -13.31
C LEU A 65 1.84 0.73 -14.07
N ASN A 66 0.96 1.25 -14.93
CA ASN A 66 1.24 2.49 -15.66
C ASN A 66 1.34 3.68 -14.70
N ARG A 67 0.44 3.78 -13.72
CA ARG A 67 0.50 4.79 -12.66
C ARG A 67 1.80 4.69 -11.84
N MET A 68 2.20 3.48 -11.44
CA MET A 68 3.46 3.26 -10.72
C MET A 68 4.67 3.77 -11.50
N LYS A 69 4.70 3.57 -12.82
CA LYS A 69 5.76 4.10 -13.69
C LYS A 69 5.73 5.62 -13.73
N GLN A 70 4.55 6.23 -13.90
CA GLN A 70 4.36 7.68 -13.94
C GLN A 70 4.78 8.36 -12.62
N LEU A 71 4.48 7.74 -11.48
CA LEU A 71 4.82 8.26 -10.15
C LEU A 71 6.25 7.91 -9.69
N GLY A 72 7.02 7.20 -10.52
CA GLY A 72 8.38 6.77 -10.17
C GLY A 72 8.44 5.74 -9.04
N PHE A 73 7.38 4.97 -8.83
CA PHE A 73 7.35 3.83 -7.90
C PHE A 73 7.90 2.54 -8.51
N TYR A 74 7.95 2.43 -9.84
CA TYR A 74 8.48 1.25 -10.53
C TYR A 74 10.02 1.27 -10.53
N THR A 75 10.62 0.86 -9.42
CA THR A 75 12.08 0.80 -9.23
C THR A 75 12.49 -0.41 -8.40
N ILE A 76 13.72 -0.88 -8.59
CA ILE A 76 14.37 -1.95 -7.81
C ILE A 76 15.51 -1.43 -6.93
N ASP A 77 15.74 -0.11 -6.93
CA ASP A 77 16.78 0.52 -6.11
C ASP A 77 16.39 0.48 -4.64
N LYS A 78 17.05 -0.42 -3.90
CA LYS A 78 16.78 -0.67 -2.48
C LYS A 78 17.07 0.55 -1.61
N GLU A 79 18.10 1.34 -1.91
CA GLU A 79 18.45 2.51 -1.11
C GLU A 79 17.42 3.62 -1.31
N LYS A 80 16.97 3.83 -2.55
CA LYS A 80 15.87 4.77 -2.84
C LYS A 80 14.57 4.36 -2.16
N ILE A 81 14.23 3.07 -2.19
CA ILE A 81 13.03 2.53 -1.53
C ILE A 81 13.14 2.73 -0.01
N LYS A 82 14.26 2.33 0.60
CA LYS A 82 14.50 2.47 2.04
C LYS A 82 14.43 3.92 2.48
N LYS A 83 15.04 4.83 1.71
CA LYS A 83 14.98 6.27 1.96
C LYS A 83 13.54 6.78 1.95
N LYS A 84 12.74 6.45 0.92
CA LYS A 84 11.32 6.86 0.87
C LYS A 84 10.52 6.42 2.08
N VAL A 85 10.71 5.18 2.55
CA VAL A 85 10.00 4.66 3.74
C VAL A 85 10.49 5.35 5.02
N LYS A 86 11.79 5.66 5.09
CA LYS A 86 12.37 6.41 6.21
C LYS A 86 11.90 7.86 6.26
N ASP A 87 11.80 8.53 5.12
CA ASP A 87 11.40 9.94 5.00
C ASP A 87 9.94 10.18 5.45
N VAL A 88 9.14 9.11 5.60
CA VAL A 88 7.77 9.15 6.16
C VAL A 88 7.67 8.49 7.54
N ASP A 89 8.81 8.23 8.20
CA ASP A 89 8.90 7.64 9.55
C ASP A 89 8.26 6.25 9.71
N LEU A 90 8.14 5.49 8.61
CA LEU A 90 7.54 4.14 8.62
C LEU A 90 8.56 3.01 8.52
N LEU A 91 9.85 3.31 8.56
CA LEU A 91 10.89 2.29 8.44
C LEU A 91 10.86 1.36 9.67
N GLY A 92 10.60 0.07 9.42
CA GLY A 92 10.54 -0.93 10.49
C GLY A 92 9.25 -0.89 11.32
N VAL A 93 8.19 -0.21 10.84
CA VAL A 93 6.92 -0.05 11.60
C VAL A 93 6.26 -1.37 12.04
N TYR A 94 6.53 -2.46 11.33
CA TYR A 94 6.03 -3.80 11.64
C TYR A 94 6.93 -4.62 12.58
N ASN A 95 8.10 -4.11 12.96
CA ASN A 95 9.06 -4.85 13.81
C ASN A 95 8.73 -4.75 15.31
N ASN A 96 7.87 -3.81 15.69
CA ASN A 96 7.52 -3.58 17.09
C ASN A 96 6.41 -4.54 17.49
N ASN A 97 6.59 -5.24 18.61
CA ASN A 97 5.49 -5.96 19.22
C ASN A 97 4.52 -4.95 19.85
N LEU A 98 3.23 -5.07 19.55
CA LEU A 98 2.19 -4.14 20.00
C LEU A 98 1.49 -4.59 21.28
N ILE A 99 1.45 -5.91 21.53
CA ILE A 99 0.80 -6.53 22.69
C ILE A 99 1.56 -7.79 23.16
#